data_AF-A0A438I6B9-F1
#
_entry.id   AF-A0A438I6B9-F1
#
_cell.length_a   1.000
_cell.length_b   1.000
_cell.length_c   1.000
_cell.angle_alpha   90.00
_cell.angle_beta   90.00
_cell.angle_gamma   90.00
#
_symmetry.space_group_name_H-M   'P 1'
#
loop_
_entity.id
_entity.type
_entity.pdbx_description
1 polymer ?
#
loop_
_entity_poly.entity_id
_entity_poly.type
_entity_poly.pdbx_seq_one_letter_code
_entity_poly.pdbx_strand_id
1 'polypeptide(L)'
;MSKLLHKAVRQKSESAFSVYQQHLANRPVNVLRDLLEFKSDRSPIPLGKVEPAASIVQRFCTGGMSLGAISRETHEAIAIAMNRLGGKSNSGEGGEDPIRWSPLTDVVDGYSPTLPHLKGLQNGDTATSAIKQVMTLIFALE
;
A
#
# COMPACT_ATOMS: atom_id res chain seq x y z
N MET A 1 -13.13 -9.98 9.58
CA MET A 1 -11.90 -10.02 8.74
C MET A 1 -11.08 -8.73 8.82
N SER A 2 -11.55 -7.61 8.26
CA SER A 2 -10.78 -6.34 8.20
C SER A 2 -10.32 -5.82 9.57
N LYS A 3 -11.19 -5.89 10.60
CA LYS A 3 -10.84 -5.48 11.98
C LYS A 3 -9.65 -6.24 12.58
N LEU A 4 -9.50 -7.53 12.25
CA LEU A 4 -8.38 -8.34 12.75
C LEU A 4 -7.05 -7.86 12.16
N LEU A 5 -7.02 -7.63 10.85
CA LEU A 5 -5.84 -7.09 10.16
C LEU A 5 -5.49 -5.68 10.67
N HIS A 6 -6.49 -4.80 10.83
CA HIS A 6 -6.25 -3.47 11.39
C HIS A 6 -5.64 -3.52 12.80
N LYS A 7 -6.11 -4.44 13.66
CA LYS A 7 -5.54 -4.64 15.00
C LYS A 7 -4.08 -5.08 14.91
N ALA A 8 -3.79 -6.08 14.07
CA ALA A 8 -2.43 -6.59 13.89
C ALA A 8 -1.45 -5.50 13.43
N VAL A 9 -1.83 -4.72 12.41
CA VAL A 9 -0.98 -3.65 11.86
C VAL A 9 -0.78 -2.51 12.86
N ARG A 10 -1.85 -2.04 13.53
CA ARG A 10 -1.75 -0.94 14.50
C ARG A 10 -0.91 -1.30 15.73
N GLN A 11 -1.04 -2.55 16.21
CA GLN A 11 -0.34 -3.02 17.41
C GLN A 11 1.02 -3.66 17.10
N LYS A 12 1.38 -3.81 15.81
CA LYS A 12 2.56 -4.57 15.36
C LYS A 12 2.62 -5.97 16.00
N SER A 13 1.46 -6.63 16.09
CA SER A 13 1.30 -7.88 16.84
C SER A 13 1.25 -9.08 15.90
N GLU A 14 2.27 -9.94 16.01
CA GLU A 14 2.32 -11.21 15.25
C GLU A 14 1.17 -12.14 15.65
N SER A 15 0.85 -12.25 16.94
CA SER A 15 -0.24 -13.09 17.42
C SER A 15 -1.60 -12.64 16.85
N ALA A 16 -1.87 -11.34 16.77
CA ALA A 16 -3.06 -10.81 16.12
C ALA A 16 -3.06 -11.10 14.60
N PHE A 17 -1.89 -11.08 13.94
CA PHE A 17 -1.76 -11.44 12.54
C PHE A 17 -2.02 -12.94 12.30
N SER A 18 -1.54 -13.82 13.19
CA SER A 18 -1.80 -15.26 13.13
C SER A 18 -3.28 -15.57 13.20
N VAL A 19 -4.05 -14.86 14.04
CA VAL A 19 -5.52 -15.00 14.09
C VAL A 19 -6.18 -14.61 12.76
N TYR A 20 -5.70 -13.53 12.13
CA TYR A 20 -6.16 -13.15 10.79
C TYR A 20 -5.84 -14.23 9.74
N GLN A 21 -4.63 -14.80 9.76
CA GLN A 21 -4.20 -15.86 8.84
C GLN A 21 -5.03 -17.14 9.00
N GLN A 22 -5.30 -17.58 10.23
CA GLN A 22 -6.15 -18.75 10.50
C GLN A 22 -7.55 -18.61 9.89
N HIS A 23 -8.11 -17.40 9.94
CA HIS A 23 -9.42 -17.13 9.36
C HIS A 23 -9.41 -17.23 7.83
N LEU A 24 -8.28 -16.89 7.18
CA LEU A 24 -8.09 -17.09 5.73
C LEU A 24 -7.79 -18.54 5.36
N ALA A 25 -7.08 -19.29 6.22
CA ALA A 25 -6.71 -20.68 5.96
C ALA A 25 -7.91 -21.63 6.07
N ASN A 26 -8.86 -21.35 6.98
CA ASN A 26 -10.02 -22.21 7.23
C ASN A 26 -11.24 -21.91 6.35
N ARG A 27 -11.10 -21.07 5.33
CA ARG A 27 -12.21 -20.73 4.43
C ARG A 27 -12.41 -21.83 3.37
N PRO A 28 -13.63 -22.03 2.85
CA PRO A 28 -13.83 -22.90 1.70
C PRO A 28 -13.13 -22.36 0.44
N VAL A 29 -12.93 -23.24 -0.54
CA VAL A 29 -12.47 -22.88 -1.89
C VAL A 29 -13.35 -21.74 -2.43
N ASN A 30 -12.72 -20.66 -2.88
CA ASN A 30 -13.42 -19.45 -3.35
C ASN A 30 -12.90 -18.98 -4.73
N VAL A 31 -11.64 -19.26 -5.05
CA VAL A 31 -11.00 -18.85 -6.30
C VAL A 31 -10.19 -20.00 -6.90
N LEU A 32 -9.96 -19.98 -8.21
CA LEU A 32 -9.28 -21.06 -8.94
C LEU A 32 -7.92 -21.45 -8.33
N ARG A 33 -7.15 -20.47 -7.86
CA ARG A 33 -5.84 -20.69 -7.23
C ARG A 33 -5.89 -21.47 -5.91
N ASP A 34 -7.06 -21.60 -5.28
CA ASP A 34 -7.24 -22.42 -4.08
C ASP A 34 -7.23 -23.92 -4.39
N LEU A 35 -7.43 -24.28 -5.66
CA LEU A 35 -7.40 -25.67 -6.16
C LEU A 35 -6.01 -26.11 -6.62
N LEU A 36 -5.00 -25.24 -6.48
CA LEU A 36 -3.64 -25.48 -6.94
C LEU A 36 -2.70 -25.63 -5.74
N GLU A 37 -1.73 -26.54 -5.85
CA GLU A 37 -0.63 -26.68 -4.90
C GLU A 37 0.73 -26.52 -5.59
N PHE A 38 1.72 -26.01 -4.86
CA PHE A 38 3.09 -25.95 -5.35
C PHE A 38 3.75 -27.32 -5.17
N LYS A 39 4.11 -27.97 -6.28
CA LYS A 39 4.99 -29.14 -6.28
C LYS A 39 6.38 -28.71 -6.71
N SER A 40 7.37 -28.93 -5.84
CA SER A 40 8.78 -28.64 -6.15
C SER A 40 9.63 -29.90 -5.97
N ASP A 41 10.56 -30.08 -6.89
CA ASP A 41 11.63 -31.08 -6.87
C ASP A 41 12.90 -30.58 -6.15
N ARG A 42 12.91 -29.32 -5.69
CA ARG A 42 14.06 -28.68 -5.04
C ARG A 42 13.99 -28.84 -3.53
N SER A 43 15.12 -29.08 -2.88
CA SER A 43 15.20 -29.07 -1.42
C SER A 43 14.95 -27.66 -0.86
N PRO A 44 14.29 -27.53 0.31
CA PRO A 44 14.10 -26.25 0.98
C PRO A 44 15.44 -25.54 1.24
N ILE A 45 15.42 -24.22 1.15
CA ILE A 45 16.57 -23.37 1.46
C ILE A 45 16.35 -22.61 2.78
N PRO A 46 17.41 -22.25 3.52
CA PRO A 46 17.30 -21.36 4.67
C PRO A 46 16.72 -19.99 4.28
N LEU A 47 15.92 -19.39 5.17
CA LEU A 47 15.29 -18.08 4.93
C LEU A 47 16.31 -16.98 4.60
N GLY A 48 17.51 -17.02 5.20
CA GLY A 48 18.59 -16.07 4.91
C GLY A 48 19.13 -16.12 3.48
N LYS A 49 18.76 -17.14 2.68
CA LYS A 49 19.07 -17.23 1.24
C LYS A 49 17.94 -16.68 0.36
N VAL A 50 16.78 -16.38 0.94
CA VAL A 50 15.67 -15.72 0.23
C VAL A 50 15.96 -14.23 0.16
N GLU A 51 15.52 -13.59 -0.92
CA GLU A 51 15.67 -12.14 -1.04
C GLU A 51 14.98 -11.40 0.13
N PRO A 52 15.54 -10.25 0.58
CA PRO A 52 14.96 -9.50 1.69
C PRO A 52 13.55 -8.99 1.39
N ALA A 53 12.71 -8.90 2.43
CA ALA A 53 11.37 -8.34 2.30
C ALA A 53 11.36 -6.94 1.66
N ALA A 54 12.36 -6.10 1.98
CA ALA A 54 12.53 -4.77 1.37
C ALA A 54 12.72 -4.80 -0.16
N SER A 55 13.30 -5.87 -0.72
CA SER A 55 13.41 -6.06 -2.17
C SER A 55 12.10 -6.58 -2.76
N ILE A 56 11.38 -7.44 -2.03
CA ILE A 56 10.10 -8.00 -2.48
C ILE A 56 9.04 -6.90 -2.61
N VAL A 57 8.92 -6.01 -1.62
CA VAL A 57 7.88 -4.97 -1.60
C VAL A 57 8.00 -3.96 -2.74
N GLN A 58 9.16 -3.80 -3.36
CA GLN A 58 9.33 -2.95 -4.56
C GLN A 58 8.52 -3.46 -5.76
N ARG A 59 8.17 -4.75 -5.78
CA ARG A 59 7.30 -5.34 -6.81
C ARG A 59 5.83 -5.08 -6.55
N PHE A 60 5.47 -4.57 -5.37
CA PHE A 60 4.07 -4.31 -5.02
C PHE A 60 3.62 -2.98 -5.59
N CYS A 61 2.46 -3.02 -6.23
CA CYS A 61 1.76 -1.84 -6.70
C CYS A 61 0.37 -1.82 -6.09
N THR A 62 -0.08 -0.69 -5.56
CA THR A 62 -1.50 -0.53 -5.26
C THR A 62 -2.24 -0.22 -6.56
N GLY A 63 -3.44 -0.81 -6.72
CA GLY A 63 -4.28 -0.53 -7.87
C GLY A 63 -4.68 0.95 -7.96
N GLY A 64 -5.07 1.39 -9.14
CA GLY A 64 -5.64 2.73 -9.34
C GLY A 64 -7.01 2.83 -8.67
N MET A 65 -7.12 3.67 -7.66
CA MET A 65 -8.38 4.00 -7.00
C MET A 65 -8.56 5.51 -7.12
N SER A 66 -9.57 5.94 -7.87
CA SER A 66 -9.75 7.35 -8.21
C SER A 66 -9.99 8.21 -6.99
N LEU A 67 -9.37 9.40 -6.97
CA LEU A 67 -9.76 10.47 -6.06
C LEU A 67 -11.24 10.82 -6.35
N GLY A 68 -12.09 10.73 -5.33
CA GLY A 68 -13.56 10.81 -5.48
C GLY A 68 -14.27 9.48 -5.23
N ALA A 69 -13.63 8.34 -5.53
CA ALA A 69 -14.07 7.02 -5.07
C ALA A 69 -13.55 6.71 -3.66
N ILE A 70 -12.32 7.18 -3.36
CA ILE A 70 -11.74 7.17 -2.02
C ILE A 70 -11.43 8.59 -1.57
N SER A 71 -11.36 8.78 -0.25
CA SER A 71 -11.04 10.06 0.35
C SER A 71 -9.59 10.48 0.04
N ARG A 72 -9.34 11.79 0.09
CA ARG A 72 -8.00 12.37 -0.09
C ARG A 72 -7.00 11.81 0.93
N GLU A 73 -7.42 11.68 2.18
CA GLU A 73 -6.62 11.11 3.27
C GLU A 73 -6.18 9.68 2.95
N THR A 74 -7.09 8.87 2.40
CA THR A 74 -6.79 7.47 2.05
C THR A 74 -5.84 7.40 0.87
N HIS A 75 -6.10 8.21 -0.17
CA HIS A 75 -5.32 8.22 -1.40
C HIS A 75 -3.87 8.65 -1.15
N GLU A 76 -3.68 9.75 -0.42
CA GLU A 76 -2.37 10.30 -0.11
C GLU A 76 -1.59 9.44 0.90
N ALA A 77 -2.27 8.86 1.90
CA ALA A 77 -1.62 7.95 2.84
C ALA A 77 -1.07 6.70 2.15
N ILE A 78 -1.79 6.16 1.15
CA ILE A 78 -1.30 5.06 0.33
C ILE A 78 -0.08 5.49 -0.48
N ALA A 79 -0.12 6.65 -1.13
CA ALA A 79 1.00 7.14 -1.92
C ALA A 79 2.28 7.32 -1.08
N ILE A 80 2.17 7.98 0.07
CA ILE A 80 3.28 8.15 1.01
C ILE A 80 3.83 6.80 1.48
N ALA A 81 2.96 5.86 1.86
CA ALA A 81 3.38 4.54 2.31
C ALA A 81 4.12 3.76 1.23
N MET A 82 3.63 3.77 -0.02
CA MET A 82 4.27 3.07 -1.13
C MET A 82 5.60 3.70 -1.50
N ASN A 83 5.70 5.04 -1.49
CA ASN A 83 6.94 5.76 -1.75
C ASN A 83 8.00 5.46 -0.67
N ARG A 84 7.62 5.40 0.61
CA ARG A 84 8.52 4.98 1.71
C ARG A 84 9.03 3.55 1.54
N LEU A 85 8.20 2.64 1.01
CA LEU A 85 8.56 1.24 0.80
C LEU A 85 9.33 0.99 -0.50
N GLY A 86 9.46 1.99 -1.39
CA GLY A 86 9.99 1.81 -2.74
C GLY A 86 9.07 1.02 -3.67
N GLY A 87 7.81 0.81 -3.28
CA GLY A 87 6.77 0.27 -4.15
C GLY A 87 6.12 1.38 -4.98
N LYS A 88 4.96 1.09 -5.59
CA LYS A 88 4.27 2.07 -6.45
C LYS A 88 2.80 2.22 -6.06
N SER A 89 2.33 3.45 -5.95
CA SER A 89 0.88 3.74 -5.96
C SER A 89 0.44 4.25 -7.32
N ASN A 90 -0.87 4.19 -7.58
CA ASN A 90 -1.48 4.63 -8.82
C ASN A 90 -2.56 5.68 -8.53
N SER A 91 -2.54 6.79 -9.27
CA SER A 91 -3.47 7.92 -9.11
C SER A 91 -4.94 7.52 -9.27
N GLY A 92 -5.23 6.46 -10.05
CA GLY A 92 -6.55 6.27 -10.61
C GLY A 92 -6.91 7.38 -11.60
N GLU A 93 -8.19 7.47 -11.94
CA GLU A 93 -8.67 8.29 -13.08
C GLU A 93 -8.95 9.75 -12.70
N GLY A 94 -9.11 10.01 -11.40
CA GLY A 94 -9.53 11.32 -10.88
C GLY A 94 -8.42 12.38 -10.80
N GLY A 95 -7.23 12.10 -11.33
CA GLY A 95 -6.08 13.02 -11.25
C GLY A 95 -5.42 13.10 -9.87
N GLU A 96 -4.48 14.03 -9.76
CA GLU A 96 -3.81 14.36 -8.50
C GLU A 96 -3.57 15.85 -8.38
N ASP A 97 -3.79 16.38 -7.18
CA ASP A 97 -3.47 17.77 -6.82
C ASP A 97 -1.95 18.03 -6.92
N PRO A 98 -1.49 19.06 -7.65
CA PRO A 98 -0.08 19.42 -7.78
C PRO A 98 0.66 19.63 -6.45
N ILE A 99 -0.03 19.99 -5.37
CA ILE A 99 0.59 20.13 -4.03
C ILE A 99 1.32 18.84 -3.58
N ARG A 100 0.93 17.68 -4.14
CA ARG A 100 1.48 16.36 -3.81
C ARG A 100 2.82 16.06 -4.47
N TRP A 101 3.25 16.86 -5.46
CA TRP A 101 4.39 16.54 -6.32
C TRP A 101 5.74 16.84 -5.69
N SER A 102 5.78 17.70 -4.67
CA SER A 102 6.99 18.05 -3.95
C SER A 102 7.11 17.26 -2.65
N PRO A 103 8.34 16.88 -2.24
CA PRO A 103 8.58 16.33 -0.92
C PRO A 103 8.20 17.33 0.18
N LEU A 104 7.64 16.84 1.28
CA LEU A 104 7.33 17.64 2.46
C LEU A 104 8.61 18.05 3.19
N THR A 105 8.71 19.33 3.53
CA THR A 105 9.84 19.90 4.29
C THR A 105 9.40 20.62 5.56
N ASP A 106 8.09 20.63 5.84
CA ASP A 106 7.44 21.38 6.91
C ASP A 106 6.82 20.45 7.98
N VAL A 107 7.34 19.22 8.10
CA VAL A 107 6.80 18.25 9.05
C VAL A 107 7.34 18.49 10.45
N VAL A 108 6.44 18.71 11.42
CA VAL A 108 6.72 18.83 12.85
C VAL A 108 5.79 17.89 13.61
N ASP A 109 6.35 17.05 14.50
CA ASP A 109 5.61 16.04 15.30
C ASP A 109 4.66 15.13 14.50
N GLY A 110 5.00 14.86 13.24
CA GLY A 110 4.22 14.01 12.34
C GLY A 110 3.04 14.71 11.65
N TYR A 111 2.97 16.04 11.72
CA TYR A 111 1.99 16.89 11.06
C TYR A 111 2.67 17.88 10.11
N SER A 112 2.00 18.23 9.02
CA SER A 112 2.47 19.20 8.03
C SER A 112 1.36 20.20 7.73
N PRO A 113 1.63 21.52 7.77
CA PRO A 113 0.70 22.53 7.27
C PRO A 113 0.32 22.32 5.80
N THR A 114 1.22 21.78 4.97
CA THR A 114 0.96 21.47 3.56
C THR A 114 -0.13 20.41 3.38
N LEU A 115 -0.14 19.36 4.21
CA LEU A 115 -1.14 18.28 4.19
C LEU A 115 -1.75 18.09 5.60
N PRO A 116 -2.61 19.02 6.07
CA PRO A 116 -3.00 19.11 7.48
C PRO A 116 -3.95 17.99 7.93
N HIS A 117 -4.59 17.29 6.99
CA HIS A 117 -5.49 16.16 7.24
C HIS A 117 -4.75 14.82 7.44
N LEU A 118 -3.44 14.77 7.18
CA LEU A 118 -2.62 13.57 7.35
C LEU A 118 -1.90 13.56 8.71
N LYS A 119 -1.48 12.35 9.14
CA LYS A 119 -0.80 12.11 10.42
C LYS A 119 0.34 11.11 10.24
N GLY A 120 1.36 11.21 11.08
CA GLY A 120 2.52 10.30 11.04
C GLY A 120 3.43 10.56 9.84
N LEU A 121 3.46 11.81 9.38
CA LEU A 121 4.32 12.29 8.30
C LEU A 121 5.78 12.38 8.76
N GLN A 122 6.70 12.44 7.81
CA GLN A 122 8.14 12.64 7.99
C GLN A 122 8.65 13.58 6.89
N ASN A 123 9.66 14.41 7.20
CA ASN A 123 10.30 15.22 6.16
C ASN A 123 10.90 14.31 5.07
N GLY A 124 10.69 14.67 3.81
CA GLY A 124 11.01 13.85 2.64
C GLY A 124 9.86 12.98 2.13
N ASP A 125 8.76 12.84 2.88
CA ASP A 125 7.56 12.19 2.36
C ASP A 125 7.05 12.90 1.11
N THR A 126 6.64 12.13 0.10
CA THR A 126 5.99 12.67 -1.10
C THR A 126 4.67 11.95 -1.30
N ALA A 127 3.59 12.70 -1.54
CA ALA A 127 2.25 12.15 -1.74
C ALA A 127 1.91 11.89 -3.21
N THR A 128 2.84 12.09 -4.14
CA THR A 128 2.65 11.82 -5.57
C THR A 128 2.54 10.32 -5.83
N SER A 129 1.59 9.90 -6.67
CA SER A 129 1.54 8.51 -7.12
C SER A 129 2.61 8.23 -8.17
N ALA A 130 3.33 7.12 -8.04
CA ALA A 130 4.36 6.74 -9.00
C ALA A 130 3.78 6.42 -10.39
N ILE A 131 2.53 5.96 -10.45
CA ILE A 131 1.81 5.64 -11.69
C ILE A 131 0.66 6.65 -11.86
N LYS A 132 0.57 7.27 -13.03
CA LYS A 132 -0.54 8.13 -13.43
C LYS A 132 -1.40 7.38 -14.44
N GLN A 133 -2.69 7.22 -14.15
CA GLN A 133 -3.61 6.52 -15.05
C GLN A 133 -4.22 7.49 -16.07
N VAL A 134 -4.33 7.02 -17.31
CA VAL A 134 -5.07 7.69 -18.38
C VAL A 134 -6.25 6.79 -18.74
N MET A 135 -7.47 7.35 -18.70
CA MET A 135 -8.70 6.66 -19.10
C MET A 135 -9.55 7.57 -20.00
N THR A 136 -10.54 6.96 -20.67
CA THR A 136 -11.44 7.58 -21.65
C THR A 136 -12.14 8.85 -21.16
N LEU A 137 -12.55 8.93 -19.88
CA LEU A 137 -12.94 10.22 -19.28
C LEU A 137 -11.71 10.87 -18.65
N ILE A 138 -11.20 11.90 -19.32
CA ILE A 138 -10.10 12.71 -18.82
C ILE A 138 -10.67 13.70 -17.80
N PHE A 139 -10.60 13.35 -16.51
CA PHE A 139 -10.94 14.29 -15.44
C PHE A 139 -9.78 15.23 -15.07
N ALA A 140 -8.55 14.98 -15.56
CA ALA A 140 -7.34 15.55 -14.97
C ALA A 140 -6.16 15.81 -15.92
N LEU A 141 -6.36 15.91 -17.24
CA LEU A 141 -5.31 16.33 -18.19
C LEU A 141 -5.53 17.75 -18.74
N GLU A 142 -6.21 18.61 -17.99
CA GLU A 142 -6.26 20.06 -18.25
C GLU A 142 -5.39 20.83 -17.25
#